data_AF-A0A9D2E8Z8-F1
#
_entry.id   AF-A0A9D2E8Z8-F1
#
_cell.length_a   1.000
_cell.length_b   1.000
_cell.length_c   1.000
_cell.angle_alpha   90.00
_cell.angle_beta   90.00
_cell.angle_gamma   90.00
#
_symmetry.space_group_name_H-M   'P 1'
#
loop_
_entity.id
_entity.type
_entity.pdbx_description
1 polymer ?
#
loop_
_entity_poly.entity_id
_entity_poly.type
_entity_poly.pdbx_seq_one_letter_code
_entity_poly.pdbx_strand_id
1 'polypeptide(L)'
;MEQLCDIRRLIHEGQVAEAIRALDSLLDTDFPARDEAYYLRGNAYRKQADWQQALNDYQRAADLNPDSPAVSARRALLDILEFYNKDMYNH
;
A
#
# COMPACT_ATOMS: atom_id res chain seq x y z
N MET A 1 7.48 5.44 16.11
CA MET A 1 8.31 5.50 14.88
C MET A 1 9.14 4.23 14.67
N GLU A 2 9.52 3.51 15.71
CA GLU A 2 10.32 2.27 15.61
C GLU A 2 9.62 1.15 14.82
N GLN A 3 8.33 0.90 15.10
CA GLN A 3 7.55 -0.16 14.47
C GLN A 3 7.46 -0.03 12.92
N LEU A 4 7.26 1.18 12.40
CA LEU A 4 7.21 1.39 10.94
C LEU A 4 8.58 1.24 10.28
N CYS A 5 9.67 1.54 11.01
CA CYS A 5 11.02 1.34 10.50
C CYS A 5 11.31 -0.16 10.32
N ASP A 6 10.92 -0.99 11.29
CA ASP A 6 11.07 -2.44 11.20
C ASP A 6 10.20 -3.03 10.08
N ILE A 7 8.95 -2.60 9.97
CA ILE A 7 8.05 -3.02 8.88
C ILE A 7 8.65 -2.65 7.51
N ARG A 8 9.21 -1.43 7.38
CA ARG A 8 9.86 -1.01 6.13
C ARG A 8 11.07 -1.88 5.80
N ARG A 9 11.82 -2.31 6.81
CA ARG A 9 12.92 -3.26 6.64
C ARG A 9 12.40 -4.61 6.13
N LEU A 10 11.36 -5.18 6.74
CA LEU A 10 10.73 -6.44 6.30
C LEU A 10 10.28 -6.39 4.82
N ILE A 11 9.67 -5.27 4.41
CA ILE A 11 9.25 -5.05 3.01
C ILE A 11 10.46 -5.04 2.04
N HIS A 12 11.59 -4.49 2.50
CA HIS A 12 12.82 -4.43 1.71
C HIS A 12 13.50 -5.81 1.62
N GLU A 13 13.47 -6.59 2.70
CA GLU A 13 13.99 -7.96 2.78
C GLU A 13 13.12 -8.99 2.04
N GLY A 14 11.98 -8.57 1.49
CA GLY A 14 11.06 -9.45 0.78
C GLY A 14 10.16 -10.27 1.70
N GLN A 15 10.23 -10.05 3.01
CA GLN A 15 9.35 -10.64 4.03
C GLN A 15 8.00 -9.91 4.07
N VAL A 16 7.37 -9.81 2.89
CA VAL A 16 6.18 -8.98 2.68
C VAL A 16 4.98 -9.50 3.49
N ALA A 17 4.85 -10.82 3.66
CA ALA A 17 3.77 -11.41 4.44
C ALA A 17 3.85 -11.05 5.94
N GLU A 18 5.05 -11.07 6.52
CA GLU A 18 5.29 -10.67 7.91
C GLU A 18 5.02 -9.18 8.09
N ALA A 19 5.47 -8.35 7.14
CA ALA A 19 5.19 -6.91 7.14
C ALA A 19 3.69 -6.62 7.13
N ILE A 20 2.91 -7.32 6.29
CA ILE A 20 1.44 -7.16 6.23
C ILE A 20 0.80 -7.54 7.57
N ARG A 21 1.21 -8.64 8.20
CA ARG A 21 0.68 -9.05 9.51
C ARG A 21 0.97 -8.03 10.61
N ALA A 22 2.19 -7.51 10.63
CA ALA A 22 2.59 -6.47 11.57
C ALA A 22 1.78 -5.18 11.35
N LEU A 23 1.56 -4.78 10.10
CA LEU A 23 0.72 -3.63 9.74
C LEU A 23 -0.74 -3.83 10.12
N ASP A 24 -1.29 -5.04 9.94
CA ASP A 24 -2.67 -5.35 10.33
C ASP A 24 -2.87 -5.22 11.84
N SER A 25 -1.95 -5.80 12.62
CA SER A 25 -1.96 -5.66 14.09
C SER A 25 -1.79 -4.20 14.51
N LEU A 26 -1.00 -3.41 13.79
CA LEU A 26 -0.81 -1.98 14.07
C LEU A 26 -2.08 -1.18 13.79
N LEU A 27 -2.76 -1.47 12.68
CA LEU A 27 -3.99 -0.80 12.27
C LEU A 27 -5.20 -1.17 13.14
N ASP A 28 -5.18 -2.32 13.82
CA ASP A 28 -6.18 -2.71 14.82
C ASP A 28 -6.12 -1.82 16.09
N THR A 29 -4.93 -1.29 16.41
CA THR A 29 -4.73 -0.35 17.52
C THR A 29 -5.00 1.10 17.14
N ASP A 30 -5.12 1.98 18.14
CA ASP A 30 -5.23 3.43 17.93
C ASP A 30 -3.88 4.06 17.57
N PHE A 31 -3.39 3.75 16.37
CA PHE A 31 -2.12 4.22 15.86
C PHE A 31 -2.26 5.62 15.24
N PRO A 32 -1.43 6.61 15.62
CA PRO A 32 -1.59 7.98 15.13
C PRO A 32 -1.19 8.17 13.66
N ALA A 33 -0.31 7.33 13.09
CA ALA A 33 0.13 7.42 11.69
C ALA A 33 -0.51 6.33 10.81
N ARG A 34 -1.83 6.14 10.95
CA ARG A 34 -2.61 5.15 10.18
C ARG A 34 -2.44 5.34 8.67
N ASP A 35 -2.35 6.57 8.19
CA ASP A 35 -2.12 6.88 6.77
C ASP A 35 -0.79 6.30 6.25
N GLU A 36 0.29 6.43 7.02
CA GLU A 36 1.59 5.84 6.68
C GLU A 36 1.55 4.31 6.74
N ALA A 37 0.84 3.74 7.73
CA ALA A 37 0.67 2.29 7.85
C ALA A 37 -0.10 1.72 6.64
N TYR A 38 -1.22 2.33 6.24
CA TYR A 38 -1.94 1.94 5.02
C TYR A 38 -1.08 2.11 3.76
N TYR A 39 -0.29 3.18 3.66
CA TYR A 39 0.64 3.37 2.54
C TYR A 39 1.68 2.25 2.45
N LEU A 40 2.29 1.86 3.57
CA LEU A 40 3.26 0.77 3.63
C LEU A 40 2.60 -0.59 3.32
N ARG A 41 1.36 -0.81 3.76
CA ARG A 41 0.61 -2.04 3.44
C ARG A 41 0.27 -2.12 1.96
N GLY A 42 -0.12 -0.99 1.37
CA GLY A 42 -0.32 -0.89 -0.08
C GLY A 42 0.95 -1.20 -0.87
N ASN A 43 2.11 -0.68 -0.42
CA ASN A 43 3.41 -1.01 -1.01
C ASN A 43 3.77 -2.50 -0.89
N ALA A 44 3.42 -3.12 0.24
CA ALA A 44 3.61 -4.55 0.47
C ALA A 44 2.75 -5.37 -0.53
N TYR A 45 1.45 -5.11 -0.62
CA TYR A 45 0.58 -5.78 -1.59
C TYR A 45 1.01 -5.55 -3.04
N ARG A 46 1.46 -4.33 -3.37
CA ARG A 46 2.01 -4.01 -4.68
C ARG A 46 3.22 -4.89 -5.03
N LYS A 47 4.10 -5.19 -4.07
CA LYS A 47 5.22 -6.13 -4.25
C LYS A 47 4.77 -7.57 -4.43
N GLN A 48 3.61 -7.94 -3.89
CA GLN A 48 2.97 -9.26 -4.13
C GLN A 48 2.17 -9.32 -5.42
N ALA A 49 2.17 -8.24 -6.23
CA ALA A 49 1.30 -8.07 -7.40
C ALA A 49 -0.20 -8.16 -7.07
N ASP A 50 -0.58 -7.98 -5.81
CA ASP A 50 -1.98 -7.86 -5.39
C ASP A 50 -2.43 -6.39 -5.55
N TRP A 51 -2.67 -6.02 -6.81
CA TRP A 51 -2.96 -4.64 -7.17
C TRP A 51 -4.28 -4.14 -6.58
N GLN A 52 -5.26 -5.03 -6.36
CA GLN A 52 -6.55 -4.66 -5.79
C GLN A 52 -6.41 -4.25 -4.32
N GLN A 53 -5.73 -5.07 -3.52
CA GLN A 53 -5.48 -4.74 -2.11
C GLN A 53 -4.60 -3.50 -2.00
N ALA A 54 -3.56 -3.39 -2.84
CA ALA A 54 -2.71 -2.21 -2.87
C ALA A 54 -3.50 -0.92 -3.13
N LEU A 55 -4.42 -0.95 -4.10
CA LEU A 55 -5.25 0.20 -4.45
C LEU A 55 -6.20 0.62 -3.33
N ASN A 56 -6.80 -0.35 -2.65
CA ASN A 56 -7.70 -0.12 -1.53
C ASN A 56 -6.95 0.51 -0.35
N ASP A 57 -5.76 0.00 -0.03
CA ASP A 57 -4.92 0.55 1.02
C ASP A 57 -4.44 1.97 0.70
N TYR A 58 -4.00 2.22 -0.54
CA TYR A 58 -3.65 3.58 -0.95
C TYR A 58 -4.84 4.54 -0.92
N GLN A 59 -6.07 4.06 -1.20
CA GLN A 59 -7.27 4.89 -1.01
C GLN A 59 -7.45 5.28 0.44
N ARG A 60 -7.38 4.30 1.36
CA ARG A 60 -7.57 4.55 2.79
C ARG A 60 -6.53 5.54 3.31
N ALA A 61 -5.27 5.38 2.92
CA ALA A 61 -4.21 6.33 3.25
C ALA A 61 -4.51 7.74 2.71
N ALA A 62 -4.95 7.86 1.45
CA ALA A 62 -5.32 9.13 0.83
C ALA A 62 -6.54 9.81 1.47
N ASP A 63 -7.53 9.03 1.91
CA ASP A 63 -8.72 9.51 2.60
C ASP A 63 -8.37 10.10 3.98
N LEU A 64 -7.42 9.46 4.67
CA LEU A 64 -6.92 9.92 5.97
C LEU A 64 -6.01 11.15 5.84
N ASN A 65 -5.11 11.11 4.86
CA ASN A 65 -4.14 12.16 4.63
C ASN A 65 -4.00 12.42 3.11
N PRO A 66 -4.68 13.45 2.59
CA PRO A 66 -4.59 13.84 1.18
C PRO A 66 -3.19 14.30 0.73
N ASP A 67 -2.29 14.62 1.66
CA ASP A 67 -0.90 14.99 1.37
C ASP A 67 0.05 13.77 1.38
N SER A 68 -0.48 12.59 1.73
CA SER A 68 0.29 11.35 1.79
C SER A 68 0.81 10.95 0.40
N PRO A 69 2.03 10.37 0.32
CA PRO A 69 2.56 9.78 -0.92
C PRO A 69 1.66 8.67 -1.49
N ALA A 70 0.72 8.14 -0.70
CA ALA A 70 -0.29 7.19 -1.15
C ALA A 70 -1.16 7.72 -2.31
N VAL A 71 -1.45 9.02 -2.36
CA VAL A 71 -2.25 9.61 -3.46
C VAL A 71 -1.55 9.42 -4.80
N SER A 72 -0.26 9.77 -4.86
CA SER A 72 0.56 9.61 -6.06
C SER A 72 0.77 8.12 -6.38
N ALA A 73 1.00 7.28 -5.36
CA ALA A 73 1.16 5.84 -5.56
C ALA A 73 -0.11 5.16 -6.12
N ARG A 74 -1.29 5.56 -5.63
CA ARG A 74 -2.59 5.10 -6.15
C ARG A 74 -2.75 5.49 -7.61
N ARG A 75 -2.49 6.77 -7.95
CA ARG A 75 -2.60 7.26 -9.33
C ARG A 75 -1.66 6.50 -10.27
N ALA A 76 -0.41 6.31 -9.87
CA ALA A 76 0.55 5.54 -10.65
C ALA A 76 0.09 4.08 -10.85
N LEU A 77 -0.50 3.46 -9.81
CA LEU A 77 -1.02 2.10 -9.94
C LEU A 77 -2.25 2.03 -10.85
N LEU A 78 -3.16 3.00 -10.79
CA LEU A 78 -4.29 3.10 -11.71
C LEU A 78 -3.83 3.23 -13.14
N ASP A 79 -2.87 4.11 -13.43
CA ASP A 79 -2.34 4.32 -14.77
C ASP A 79 -1.74 3.03 -15.35
N ILE A 80 -0.98 2.29 -14.54
CA ILE A 80 -0.47 0.96 -14.91
C ILE A 80 -1.61 0.01 -15.24
N LEU A 81 -2.62 -0.09 -14.36
CA LEU A 81 -3.76 -1.01 -14.56
C LEU A 81 -4.60 -0.61 -15.77
N GLU A 82 -4.82 0.69 -16.01
CA GLU A 82 -5.56 1.22 -17.16
C GLU A 82 -4.83 0.93 -18.46
N PHE A 83 -3.50 1.04 -18.49
CA PHE A 83 -2.68 0.62 -19.62
C PHE A 83 -2.88 -0.87 -19.91
N TYR A 84 -2.65 -1.73 -18.92
CA TYR A 84 -2.85 -3.18 -19.07
C TYR A 84 -4.27 -3.57 -19.51
N ASN A 85 -5.29 -2.86 -19.03
CA ASN A 85 -6.69 -3.18 -19.33
C ASN A 85 -7.08 -2.70 -20.74
N LYS A 86 -6.60 -1.54 -21.20
CA LYS A 86 -6.80 -1.09 -22.59
C LYS A 86 -6.15 -2.01 -23.62
N ASP A 87 -4.99 -2.59 -23.31
CA ASP A 87 -4.33 -3.59 -24.17
C ASP A 87 -5.12 -4.90 -24.30
N MET A 88 -6.04 -5.24 -23.39
CA MET A 88 -6.92 -6.42 -23.52
C MET A 88 -8.25 -6.14 -24.25
N TYR A 89 -8.69 -4.89 -24.31
CA TYR A 89 -9.99 -4.50 -24.91
C TYR A 89 -9.90 -3.83 -26.28
N ASN A 90 -8.69 -3.58 -26.80
CA ASN A 90 -8.51 -3.19 -28.19
C ASN A 90 -8.34 -4.43 -29.07
N HIS A 91 -9.45 -5.00 -29.53
CA HIS A 91 -9.44 -5.92 -30.66
C HIS A 91 -10.61 -5.66 -31.61
#